data_AF-A0A0P9MP83-F1
#
_entry.id   AF-A0A0P9MP83-F1
#
_cell.length_a   1.000
_cell.length_b   1.000
_cell.length_c   1.000
_cell.angle_alpha   90.00
_cell.angle_beta   90.00
_cell.angle_gamma   90.00
#
_symmetry.space_group_name_H-M   'P 1'
#
loop_
_entity.id
_entity.type
_entity.pdbx_description
1 polymer ?
#
loop_
_entity_poly.entity_id
_entity_poly.type
_entity_poly.pdbx_seq_one_letter_code
_entity_poly.pdbx_strand_id
1 'polypeptide(L)'
;MAEQAERAEQALAAARIALQQGEQVVSGTVRLTCTDAVLHSLLLPALADFMPQYPALTLELATSNAFANLSRRDADIALRLTNTPPEHLIGRCLGSADYFVCGRPEYREALTQNPASIPWISPDDSMPDHTSVIWRKQAFPGVLPSYRCSNMSAVSQLVAAGLGVAALTGF
;
A
#
# COMPACT_ATOMS: atom_id res chain seq x y z
N MET A 1 -6.23 -15.98 29.57
CA MET A 1 -6.33 -17.44 29.41
C MET A 1 -6.76 -17.85 28.00
N ALA A 2 -7.73 -17.17 27.35
CA ALA A 2 -8.13 -17.47 25.96
C ALA A 2 -6.97 -17.36 24.94
N GLU A 3 -6.19 -16.27 24.99
CA GLU A 3 -5.06 -16.06 24.06
C GLU A 3 -3.95 -17.12 24.19
N GLN A 4 -3.77 -17.71 25.38
CA GLN A 4 -2.82 -18.81 25.58
C GLN A 4 -3.35 -20.15 25.04
N ALA A 5 -4.65 -20.39 25.13
CA ALA A 5 -5.28 -21.57 24.55
C ALA A 5 -5.24 -21.54 23.02
N GLU A 6 -5.52 -20.38 22.43
CA GLU A 6 -5.50 -20.18 20.98
C GLU A 6 -4.09 -20.35 20.39
N ARG A 7 -3.06 -19.81 21.06
CA ARG A 7 -1.66 -20.06 20.66
C ARG A 7 -1.26 -21.53 20.78
N ALA A 8 -1.74 -22.23 21.81
CA ALA A 8 -1.44 -23.65 22.00
C ALA A 8 -2.11 -24.52 20.91
N GLU A 9 -3.34 -24.21 20.52
CA GLU A 9 -4.03 -24.89 19.43
C GLU A 9 -3.36 -24.65 18.07
N GLN A 10 -2.98 -23.41 17.77
CA GLN A 10 -2.22 -23.07 16.56
C GLN A 10 -0.88 -23.82 16.49
N ALA A 11 -0.15 -23.88 17.60
CA ALA A 11 1.12 -24.62 17.67
C ALA A 11 0.92 -26.13 17.45
N LEU A 12 -0.17 -26.71 17.99
CA LEU A 12 -0.48 -28.12 17.81
C LEU A 12 -0.90 -28.44 16.36
N ALA A 13 -1.66 -27.55 15.73
CA ALA A 13 -2.04 -27.66 14.33
C ALA A 13 -0.80 -27.57 13.41
N ALA A 14 0.09 -26.61 13.67
CA ALA A 14 1.36 -26.46 12.97
C ALA A 14 2.23 -27.72 13.08
N ALA A 15 2.36 -28.29 14.29
CA ALA A 15 3.14 -29.50 14.52
C ALA A 15 2.58 -30.71 13.77
N ARG A 16 1.25 -30.84 13.65
CA ARG A 16 0.62 -31.92 12.87
C ARG A 16 0.90 -31.81 11.38
N ILE A 17 0.90 -30.59 10.84
CA ILE A 17 1.23 -30.34 9.43
C ILE A 17 2.71 -30.70 9.17
N ALA A 18 3.61 -30.37 10.10
CA ALA A 18 5.05 -30.63 9.97
C ALA A 18 5.34 -32.13 9.90
N LEU A 19 4.68 -32.89 10.76
CA LEU A 19 4.80 -34.34 10.79
C LEU A 19 4.23 -35.00 9.52
N GLN A 20 3.24 -34.39 8.87
CA GLN A 20 2.65 -34.90 7.63
C GLN A 20 3.47 -34.53 6.38
N GLN A 21 4.12 -33.37 6.36
CA GLN A 21 4.81 -32.86 5.17
C GLN A 21 6.32 -33.14 5.17
N GLY A 22 6.91 -33.55 6.30
CA GLY A 22 8.35 -33.85 6.39
C GLY A 22 9.26 -32.61 6.26
N GLU A 23 8.68 -31.42 6.20
CA GLU A 23 9.36 -30.12 6.12
C GLU A 23 9.18 -29.32 7.41
N GLN A 24 10.10 -28.38 7.65
CA GLN A 24 9.93 -27.38 8.72
C GLN A 24 8.65 -26.58 8.47
N VAL A 25 7.69 -26.65 9.39
CA VAL A 25 6.49 -25.83 9.29
C VAL A 25 6.81 -24.38 9.57
N VAL A 26 6.64 -23.56 8.54
CA VAL A 26 6.62 -22.11 8.64
C VAL A 26 5.45 -21.73 9.54
N SER A 27 5.77 -21.14 10.69
CA SER A 27 4.81 -20.81 11.74
C SER A 27 5.22 -19.58 12.54
N GLY A 28 4.27 -19.02 13.28
CA GLY A 28 4.48 -17.83 14.12
C GLY A 28 3.79 -16.59 13.56
N THR A 29 4.13 -15.42 14.10
CA THR A 29 3.55 -14.13 13.69
C THR A 29 4.55 -13.33 12.89
N VAL A 30 4.11 -12.79 11.75
CA VAL A 30 4.88 -11.82 10.96
C VAL A 30 4.12 -10.50 10.92
N ARG A 31 4.78 -9.43 11.35
CA ARG A 31 4.25 -8.06 11.33
C ARG A 31 4.67 -7.37 10.05
N LEU A 32 3.72 -6.99 9.22
CA LEU A 32 3.97 -6.30 7.97
C LEU A 32 3.29 -4.93 7.95
N THR A 33 4.04 -3.90 7.57
CA THR A 33 3.51 -2.56 7.36
C THR A 33 3.64 -2.12 5.90
N CYS A 34 2.61 -1.45 5.40
CA CYS A 34 2.63 -0.85 4.06
C CYS A 34 1.74 0.39 3.98
N THR A 35 1.69 1.03 2.82
CA THR A 35 0.69 2.06 2.54
C THR A 35 -0.64 1.40 2.16
N ASP A 36 -1.75 2.08 2.42
CA ASP A 36 -3.09 1.60 2.11
C ASP A 36 -3.29 1.15 0.64
N ALA A 37 -2.79 1.93 -0.33
CA ALA A 37 -2.85 1.55 -1.75
C ALA A 37 -2.05 0.27 -2.09
N VAL A 38 -0.91 0.07 -1.42
CA VAL A 38 -0.09 -1.15 -1.60
C VAL A 38 -0.80 -2.36 -1.00
N LEU A 39 -1.44 -2.20 0.16
CA LEU A 39 -2.23 -3.27 0.75
C LEU A 39 -3.31 -3.73 -0.23
N HIS A 40 -4.14 -2.79 -0.70
CA HIS A 40 -5.30 -3.10 -1.52
C HIS A 40 -4.95 -3.66 -2.90
N SER A 41 -4.04 -3.01 -3.62
CA SER A 41 -3.82 -3.36 -5.03
C SER A 41 -2.74 -4.43 -5.24
N LEU A 42 -1.82 -4.63 -4.29
CA LEU A 42 -0.71 -5.59 -4.46
C LEU A 42 -0.75 -6.72 -3.44
N LEU A 43 -0.85 -6.38 -2.15
CA LEU A 43 -0.62 -7.36 -1.10
C LEU A 43 -1.83 -8.28 -0.91
N LEU A 44 -3.07 -7.76 -0.90
CA LEU A 44 -4.27 -8.58 -0.71
C LEU A 44 -4.42 -9.69 -1.76
N PRO A 45 -4.28 -9.44 -3.07
CA PRO A 45 -4.30 -10.51 -4.07
C PRO A 45 -3.23 -11.57 -3.82
N ALA A 46 -1.99 -11.17 -3.54
CA ALA A 46 -0.90 -12.11 -3.28
C ALA A 46 -1.11 -12.93 -2.00
N LEU A 47 -1.65 -12.31 -0.95
CA LEU A 47 -1.96 -12.99 0.32
C LEU A 47 -3.10 -13.98 0.19
N ALA A 48 -4.09 -13.71 -0.67
CA ALA A 48 -5.18 -14.63 -0.94
C ALA A 48 -4.66 -15.98 -1.49
N ASP A 49 -3.62 -15.93 -2.32
CA ASP A 49 -2.98 -17.13 -2.89
C ASP A 49 -1.94 -17.76 -1.95
N PHE A 50 -1.23 -16.93 -1.17
CA PHE A 50 -0.13 -17.36 -0.30
C PHE A 50 -0.60 -17.97 1.02
N MET A 51 -1.50 -17.30 1.75
CA MET A 51 -1.86 -17.69 3.12
C MET A 51 -2.50 -19.08 3.26
N PRO A 52 -3.31 -19.58 2.30
CA PRO A 52 -3.83 -20.95 2.38
C PRO A 52 -2.75 -22.04 2.44
N GLN A 53 -1.54 -21.74 1.96
CA GLN A 53 -0.39 -22.67 1.98
C GLN A 53 0.35 -22.65 3.33
N TYR A 54 0.10 -21.65 4.17
CA TYR A 54 0.80 -21.44 5.45
C TYR A 54 -0.20 -21.23 6.61
N PRO A 55 -1.04 -22.22 6.93
CA PRO A 55 -2.10 -22.08 7.94
C PRO A 55 -1.60 -21.89 9.38
N ALA A 56 -0.32 -22.17 9.64
CA ALA A 56 0.33 -21.95 10.92
C ALA A 56 0.97 -20.55 11.07
N LEU A 57 0.93 -19.74 10.01
CA LEU A 57 1.42 -18.38 9.99
C LEU A 57 0.29 -17.40 10.31
N THR A 58 0.55 -16.46 11.21
CA THR A 58 -0.33 -15.32 11.48
C THR A 58 0.31 -14.05 10.92
N LEU A 59 -0.47 -13.25 10.18
CA LEU A 59 -0.03 -11.94 9.70
C LEU A 59 -0.70 -10.82 10.49
N GLU A 60 0.10 -9.94 11.07
CA GLU A 60 -0.35 -8.66 11.63
C GLU A 60 -0.06 -7.55 10.61
N LEU A 61 -1.11 -6.92 10.08
CA LEU A 61 -1.00 -5.90 9.02
C LEU A 61 -1.28 -4.51 9.58
N ALA A 62 -0.39 -3.55 9.29
CA ALA A 62 -0.57 -2.16 9.65
C ALA A 62 -0.42 -1.23 8.44
N THR A 63 -1.45 -0.44 8.13
CA THR A 63 -1.37 0.60 7.10
C THR A 63 -0.96 1.94 7.72
N SER A 64 0.07 2.57 7.15
CA SER A 64 0.50 3.91 7.57
C SER A 64 1.25 4.60 6.45
N ASN A 65 1.05 5.90 6.28
CA ASN A 65 1.87 6.70 5.37
C ASN A 65 3.21 7.10 5.99
N ALA A 66 3.30 7.13 7.32
CA ALA A 66 4.57 7.33 8.00
C ALA A 66 5.44 6.10 7.83
N PHE A 67 6.76 6.31 7.67
CA PHE A 67 7.71 5.21 7.77
C PHE A 67 7.62 4.61 9.18
N ALA A 68 7.27 3.33 9.26
CA ALA A 68 7.27 2.63 10.53
C ALA A 68 8.71 2.46 11.04
N ASN A 69 8.90 2.53 12.36
CA ASN A 69 10.19 2.30 12.97
C ASN A 69 10.43 0.80 13.14
N LEU A 70 11.03 0.17 12.12
CA LEU A 70 11.38 -1.26 12.17
C LEU A 70 12.39 -1.57 13.30
N SER A 71 13.21 -0.59 13.70
CA SER A 71 14.17 -0.73 14.80
C SER A 71 13.52 -0.89 16.18
N ARG A 72 12.23 -0.52 16.34
CA ARG A 72 11.45 -0.72 17.57
C ARG A 72 10.63 -2.00 17.59
N ARG A 73 10.76 -2.87 16.57
CA ARG A 73 9.92 -4.06 16.35
C ARG A 73 8.43 -3.74 16.14
N ASP A 74 8.12 -2.54 15.67
CA ASP A 74 6.76 -2.15 15.30
C ASP A 74 6.29 -2.90 14.03
N ALA A 75 7.23 -3.40 13.22
CA ALA A 75 7.01 -4.38 12.16
C ALA A 75 8.28 -5.19 11.87
N ASP A 76 8.12 -6.36 11.25
CA ASP A 76 9.21 -7.21 10.75
C ASP A 76 9.54 -6.88 9.29
N ILE A 77 8.52 -6.50 8.50
CA ILE A 77 8.64 -6.20 7.07
C ILE A 77 7.91 -4.88 6.76
N ALA A 78 8.55 -3.98 6.01
CA ALA A 78 7.90 -2.82 5.43
C ALA A 78 7.88 -2.90 3.90
N LEU A 79 6.69 -2.82 3.30
CA LEU A 79 6.52 -2.71 1.85
C LEU A 79 6.09 -1.29 1.49
N ARG A 80 6.92 -0.57 0.74
CA ARG A 80 6.76 0.87 0.45
C ARG A 80 7.02 1.17 -1.02
N LEU A 81 6.23 2.08 -1.59
CA LEU A 81 6.54 2.72 -2.86
C LEU A 81 7.42 3.95 -2.56
N THR A 82 8.73 3.77 -2.64
CA THR A 82 9.70 4.85 -2.39
C THR A 82 10.94 4.67 -3.26
N ASN A 83 11.47 5.79 -3.74
CA ASN A 83 12.77 5.85 -4.40
C ASN A 83 13.90 6.16 -3.41
N THR A 84 13.55 6.49 -2.17
CA THR A 84 14.47 6.91 -1.12
C THR A 84 14.20 6.08 0.15
N PRO A 85 14.49 4.77 0.13
CA PRO A 85 14.40 3.96 1.34
C PRO A 85 15.42 4.46 2.39
N PRO A 86 15.09 4.41 3.69
CA PRO A 86 16.02 4.82 4.74
C PRO A 86 17.32 3.98 4.73
N GLU A 87 18.47 4.65 4.82
CA GLU A 87 19.80 4.00 4.72
C GLU A 87 20.08 2.95 5.79
N HIS A 88 19.42 3.05 6.95
CA HIS A 88 19.57 2.11 8.06
C HIS A 88 18.75 0.82 7.89
N LEU A 89 18.00 0.69 6.78
CA LEU A 89 17.21 -0.50 6.48
C LEU A 89 17.88 -1.33 5.39
N ILE A 90 17.91 -2.64 5.61
CA ILE A 90 18.26 -3.60 4.56
C ILE A 90 16.99 -3.87 3.77
N GLY A 91 17.00 -3.52 2.49
CA GLY A 91 15.83 -3.64 1.61
C GLY A 91 16.18 -4.27 0.26
N ARG A 92 15.14 -4.77 -0.41
CA ARG A 92 15.21 -5.27 -1.78
C ARG A 92 14.18 -4.53 -2.63
N CYS A 93 14.60 -4.03 -3.79
CA CYS A 93 13.65 -3.54 -4.79
C CYS A 93 12.89 -4.73 -5.38
N LEU A 94 11.56 -4.74 -5.22
CA LEU A 94 10.68 -5.78 -5.77
C LEU A 94 10.19 -5.45 -7.18
N GLY A 95 10.23 -4.17 -7.57
CA GLY A 95 9.78 -3.68 -8.86
C GLY A 95 9.60 -2.16 -8.87
N SER A 96 9.11 -1.63 -9.98
CA SER A 96 8.75 -0.23 -10.16
C SER A 96 7.24 -0.06 -10.34
N ALA A 97 6.75 1.13 -10.01
CA ALA A 97 5.35 1.51 -10.17
C ALA A 97 5.28 2.78 -11.02
N ASP A 98 4.60 2.70 -12.16
CA ASP A 98 4.33 3.86 -12.99
C ASP A 98 3.07 4.59 -12.54
N TYR A 99 3.09 5.91 -12.68
CA TYR A 99 1.95 6.77 -12.41
C TYR A 99 1.34 7.28 -13.72
N PHE A 100 0.01 7.30 -13.76
CA PHE A 100 -0.79 7.77 -14.88
C PHE A 100 -1.80 8.80 -14.39
N VAL A 101 -2.08 9.82 -15.21
CA VAL A 101 -3.23 10.69 -14.95
C VAL A 101 -4.50 9.96 -15.34
N CYS A 102 -5.32 9.65 -14.35
CA CYS A 102 -6.55 8.90 -14.49
C CYS A 102 -7.75 9.82 -14.27
N GLY A 103 -8.82 9.58 -15.02
CA GLY A 103 -10.09 10.31 -14.93
C GLY A 103 -11.02 9.93 -16.08
N ARG A 104 -12.20 10.54 -16.12
CA ARG A 104 -13.17 10.30 -17.20
C ARG A 104 -12.63 10.76 -18.56
N PRO A 105 -13.04 10.10 -19.67
CA PRO A 105 -12.61 10.48 -21.02
C PRO A 105 -12.91 11.94 -21.38
N GLU A 106 -14.00 12.50 -20.85
CA GLU A 106 -14.42 13.89 -21.05
C GLU A 106 -13.38 14.94 -20.62
N TYR A 107 -12.49 14.61 -19.68
CA TYR A 107 -11.45 15.53 -19.22
C TYR A 107 -10.20 15.56 -20.10
N ARG A 108 -10.07 14.66 -21.09
CA ARG A 108 -8.82 14.49 -21.86
C ARG A 108 -8.39 15.75 -22.61
N GLU A 109 -9.34 16.40 -23.28
CA GLU A 109 -9.07 17.63 -24.04
C GLU A 109 -8.69 18.78 -23.11
N ALA A 110 -9.49 18.99 -22.05
CA ALA A 110 -9.24 20.03 -21.07
C ALA A 110 -7.91 19.82 -20.31
N LEU A 111 -7.54 18.58 -19.99
CA LEU A 111 -6.24 18.25 -19.38
C LEU A 111 -5.06 18.74 -20.23
N THR A 112 -5.21 18.77 -21.55
CA THR A 112 -4.15 19.19 -22.48
C THR A 112 -4.16 20.71 -22.72
N GLN A 113 -5.35 21.30 -22.86
CA GLN A 113 -5.50 22.72 -23.21
C GLN A 113 -5.47 23.65 -21.99
N ASN A 114 -6.14 23.27 -20.91
CA ASN A 114 -6.24 24.06 -19.69
C ASN A 114 -6.47 23.14 -18.46
N PRO A 115 -5.42 22.46 -17.96
CA PRO A 115 -5.56 21.54 -16.84
C PRO A 115 -6.18 22.18 -15.58
N ALA A 116 -6.12 23.50 -15.41
CA ALA A 116 -6.73 24.20 -14.27
C ALA A 116 -8.27 24.34 -14.37
N SER A 117 -8.87 24.04 -15.53
CA SER A 117 -10.33 24.12 -15.72
C SER A 117 -11.08 22.88 -15.23
N ILE A 118 -10.37 21.79 -14.94
CA ILE A 118 -10.97 20.53 -14.47
C ILE A 118 -10.70 20.28 -12.99
N PRO A 119 -11.56 19.54 -12.28
CA PRO A 119 -11.30 19.21 -10.88
C PRO A 119 -10.11 18.26 -10.74
N TRP A 120 -9.22 18.59 -9.80
CA TRP A 120 -8.09 17.73 -9.43
C TRP A 120 -8.27 17.12 -8.04
N ILE A 121 -7.86 15.87 -7.91
CA ILE A 121 -7.84 15.13 -6.65
C ILE A 121 -6.37 14.85 -6.32
N SER A 122 -5.97 15.10 -5.08
CA SER A 122 -4.57 14.95 -4.66
C SER A 122 -4.48 14.47 -3.22
N PRO A 123 -3.35 13.88 -2.79
CA PRO A 123 -3.09 13.72 -1.36
C PRO A 123 -3.12 15.07 -0.61
N ASP A 124 -3.48 15.01 0.68
CA ASP A 124 -3.46 16.15 1.58
C ASP A 124 -2.07 16.42 2.17
N ASP A 125 -1.98 17.33 3.15
CA ASP A 125 -0.70 17.76 3.74
C ASP A 125 -0.06 16.68 4.61
N SER A 126 -0.72 15.54 4.85
CA SER A 126 -0.12 14.38 5.51
C SER A 126 0.84 13.59 4.60
N MET A 127 0.83 13.86 3.29
CA MET A 127 1.66 13.20 2.29
C MET A 127 2.35 14.21 1.35
N PRO A 128 3.10 15.20 1.90
CA PRO A 128 3.61 16.33 1.11
C PRO A 128 4.64 15.89 0.07
N ASP A 129 5.40 14.83 0.37
CA ASP A 129 6.49 14.30 -0.46
C ASP A 129 6.06 13.15 -1.36
N HIS A 130 4.75 12.87 -1.45
CA HIS A 130 4.27 11.81 -2.32
C HIS A 130 4.55 12.14 -3.79
N THR A 131 5.03 11.16 -4.56
CA THR A 131 5.45 11.35 -5.97
C THR A 131 4.38 12.04 -6.81
N SER A 132 3.10 11.68 -6.65
CA SER A 132 2.00 12.33 -7.38
C SER A 132 1.81 13.81 -7.04
N VAL A 133 2.12 14.23 -5.81
CA VAL A 133 2.03 15.63 -5.35
C VAL A 133 3.16 16.44 -5.95
N ILE A 134 4.40 15.95 -5.82
CA ILE A 134 5.60 16.61 -6.34
C ILE A 134 5.50 16.77 -7.85
N TRP A 135 5.20 15.68 -8.55
CA TRP A 135 5.07 15.68 -10.01
C TRP A 135 3.98 16.65 -10.48
N ARG A 136 2.79 16.63 -9.88
CA ARG A 136 1.69 17.54 -10.27
C ARG A 136 2.06 19.00 -10.09
N LYS A 137 2.70 19.37 -8.98
CA LYS A 137 3.16 20.75 -8.75
C LYS A 137 4.18 21.21 -9.79
N GLN A 138 5.05 20.31 -10.25
CA GLN A 138 6.03 20.59 -11.30
C GLN A 138 5.40 20.68 -12.69
N ALA A 139 4.54 19.72 -13.04
CA ALA A 139 3.89 19.65 -14.34
C ALA A 139 2.82 20.74 -14.52
N PHE A 140 2.09 21.07 -13.45
CA PHE A 140 0.95 21.98 -13.45
C PHE A 140 0.95 22.94 -12.24
N PRO A 141 1.89 23.90 -12.17
CA PRO A 141 2.06 24.77 -11.00
C PRO A 141 0.84 25.65 -10.69
N GLY A 142 0.01 25.97 -11.69
CA GLY A 142 -1.22 26.76 -11.52
C GLY A 142 -2.46 25.95 -11.11
N VAL A 143 -2.36 24.63 -11.02
CA VAL A 143 -3.50 23.78 -10.64
C VAL A 143 -3.62 23.73 -9.13
N LEU A 144 -4.84 23.92 -8.62
CA LEU A 144 -5.19 23.70 -7.23
C LEU A 144 -6.14 22.50 -7.12
N PRO A 145 -5.83 21.48 -6.28
CA PRO A 145 -6.73 20.35 -6.08
C PRO A 145 -8.07 20.81 -5.49
N SER A 146 -9.17 20.40 -6.14
CA SER A 146 -10.53 20.57 -5.61
C SER A 146 -10.82 19.61 -4.46
N TYR A 147 -10.16 18.45 -4.46
CA TYR A 147 -10.29 17.42 -3.42
C TYR A 147 -8.93 17.02 -2.89
N ARG A 148 -8.85 16.78 -1.57
CA ARG A 148 -7.64 16.38 -0.87
C ARG A 148 -7.93 15.25 0.11
N CYS A 149 -7.07 14.22 0.12
CA CYS A 149 -7.29 13.03 0.96
C CYS A 149 -6.01 12.57 1.65
N SER A 150 -6.15 11.95 2.81
CA SER A 150 -5.02 11.45 3.60
C SER A 150 -4.47 10.11 3.13
N ASN A 151 -5.05 9.49 2.09
CA ASN A 151 -4.54 8.24 1.51
C ASN A 151 -4.90 8.12 0.02
N MET A 152 -4.15 7.26 -0.68
CA MET A 152 -4.27 7.09 -2.13
C MET A 152 -5.48 6.24 -2.57
N SER A 153 -6.03 5.37 -1.72
CA SER A 153 -7.25 4.63 -2.05
C SER A 153 -8.46 5.57 -2.16
N ALA A 154 -8.58 6.54 -1.25
CA ALA A 154 -9.60 7.58 -1.36
C ALA A 154 -9.43 8.43 -2.62
N VAL A 155 -8.20 8.79 -3.00
CA VAL A 155 -7.92 9.47 -4.27
C VAL A 155 -8.43 8.63 -5.45
N SER A 156 -8.13 7.33 -5.47
CA SER A 156 -8.58 6.41 -6.52
C SER A 156 -10.11 6.30 -6.57
N GLN A 157 -10.77 6.18 -5.41
CA GLN A 157 -12.23 6.08 -5.33
C GLN A 157 -12.94 7.36 -5.81
N LEU A 158 -12.41 8.54 -5.52
CA LEU A 158 -12.96 9.81 -6.03
C LEU A 158 -12.82 9.91 -7.56
N VAL A 159 -11.70 9.44 -8.11
CA VAL A 159 -11.48 9.36 -9.56
C VAL A 159 -12.47 8.37 -10.18
N ALA A 160 -12.67 7.20 -9.57
CA ALA A 160 -13.63 6.19 -10.02
C ALA A 160 -15.09 6.70 -9.96
N ALA A 161 -15.43 7.52 -8.96
CA ALA A 161 -16.72 8.22 -8.89
C ALA A 161 -16.85 9.31 -9.97
N GLY A 162 -15.75 9.69 -10.62
CA GLY A 162 -15.72 10.69 -11.69
C GLY A 162 -15.69 12.13 -11.22
N LEU A 163 -15.16 12.37 -10.02
CA LEU A 163 -15.13 13.70 -9.41
C LEU A 163 -13.97 14.56 -9.88
N GLY A 164 -13.07 14.01 -10.70
CA GLY A 164 -11.92 14.75 -11.25
C GLY A 164 -10.84 13.83 -11.80
N VAL A 165 -9.64 14.38 -11.92
CA VAL A 165 -8.42 13.68 -12.34
C VAL A 165 -7.41 13.57 -11.20
N ALA A 166 -6.62 12.50 -11.20
CA ALA A 166 -5.49 12.33 -10.29
C ALA A 166 -4.36 11.51 -10.92
N ALA A 167 -3.14 11.68 -10.43
CA ALA A 167 -2.06 10.75 -10.76
C ALA A 167 -2.14 9.50 -9.86
N LEU A 168 -2.41 8.34 -10.47
CA LEU A 168 -2.59 7.04 -9.81
C LEU A 168 -1.61 6.01 -10.36
N THR A 169 -1.34 4.97 -9.59
CA THR A 169 -0.54 3.82 -10.05
C THR A 169 -1.36 2.88 -10.94
N GLY A 170 -0.69 2.17 -11.86
CA GLY A 170 -1.33 1.31 -12.86
C GLY A 170 -1.53 -0.17 -12.49
N PHE A 171 -1.32 -0.56 -11.22
CA PHE A 171 -1.55 -1.92 -10.73
C PHE A 171 -2.86 -2.01 -9.93
#